data_AF-A0A4Z1BVN5-F1
#
_entry.id   AF-A0A4Z1BVN5-F1
#
_cell.length_a   1.000
_cell.length_b   1.000
_cell.length_c   1.000
_cell.angle_alpha   90.00
_cell.angle_beta   90.00
_cell.angle_gamma   90.00
#
_symmetry.space_group_name_H-M   'P 1'
#
loop_
_entity.id
_entity.type
_entity.pdbx_description
1 polymer ?
#
loop_
_entity_poly.entity_id
_entity_poly.type
_entity_poly.pdbx_seq_one_letter_code
_entity_poly.pdbx_strand_id
1 'polypeptide(L)' 'MSVTIGIILIIVLLLLSLIPNYKAMKQAQSQGVKSTRFTVMVGIDLILIVLLIVTIILKLII' A
#
# COMPACT_ATOMS: atom_id res chain seq x y z
N MET A 1 -1.23 -16.46 17.88
CA MET A 1 -1.01 -15.11 18.44
C MET A 1 0.06 -14.33 17.67
N SER A 2 1.27 -14.86 17.45
CA SER A 2 2.35 -14.13 16.73
C SER A 2 2.01 -13.76 15.27
N VAL A 3 1.48 -14.67 14.46
CA VAL A 3 1.18 -14.42 13.03
C VAL A 3 0.05 -13.40 12.83
N THR A 4 -0.98 -13.44 13.69
CA THR A 4 -2.13 -12.53 13.62
C THR A 4 -1.72 -11.08 13.89
N ILE A 5 -0.82 -10.88 14.86
CA ILE A 5 -0.26 -9.56 15.19
C ILE A 5 0.55 -9.02 14.00
N GLY A 6 1.37 -9.87 13.36
CA GLY A 6 2.14 -9.46 12.17
C GLY A 6 1.26 -8.99 11.00
N ILE A 7 0.17 -9.69 10.71
CA ILE A 7 -0.77 -9.32 9.64
C ILE A 7 -1.45 -7.98 9.95
N ILE A 8 -1.91 -7.78 11.19
CA ILE A 8 -2.56 -6.54 11.63
C ILE A 8 -1.59 -5.36 11.49
N LEU A 9 -0.34 -5.53 11.92
CA LEU A 9 0.67 -4.48 11.90
C LEU A 9 1.04 -4.08 10.47
N ILE A 10 1.13 -5.06 9.56
CA ILE A 10 1.36 -4.82 8.12
C ILE A 10 0.20 -4.02 7.50
N ILE A 11 -1.05 -4.36 7.80
CA ILE A 11 -2.22 -3.64 7.28
C ILE A 11 -2.24 -2.19 7.77
N VAL A 12 -1.94 -1.95 9.05
CA VAL A 12 -1.88 -0.60 9.62
C VAL A 12 -0.76 0.23 8.98
N LEU A 13 0.44 -0.34 8.80
CA LEU A 13 1.56 0.33 8.13
C LEU A 13 1.25 0.64 6.66
N LEU A 14 0.58 -0.27 5.95
CA LEU A 14 0.13 -0.05 4.56
C LEU A 14 -0.88 1.09 4.46
N LEU A 15 -1.82 1.19 5.40
CA LEU A 15 -2.77 2.32 5.41
C LEU A 15 -2.09 3.65 5.76
N LEU A 16 -1.17 3.64 6.74
CA LEU A 16 -0.39 4.83 7.12
C LEU A 16 0.55 5.32 6.03
N SER A 17 1.03 4.44 5.14
CA SER A 17 1.86 4.80 3.99
C SER A 17 1.01 5.22 2.80
N LEU A 18 -0.05 4.48 2.45
CA LEU A 18 -0.86 4.75 1.27
C LEU A 18 -1.55 6.13 1.31
N ILE A 19 -2.07 6.56 2.47
CA ILE A 19 -2.77 7.85 2.62
C ILE A 19 -1.89 9.06 2.29
N PRO A 20 -0.73 9.28 2.96
CA PRO A 20 0.15 10.40 2.65
C PRO A 20 0.76 10.28 1.26
N ASN A 21 1.03 9.07 0.78
CA ASN A 21 1.61 8.82 -0.54
C ASN A 21 0.61 9.19 -1.66
N TYR A 22 -0.68 8.88 -1.48
CA TYR A 22 -1.75 9.29 -2.38
C TYR A 22 -1.97 10.81 -2.36
N LYS A 23 -1.92 11.45 -1.18
CA LYS A 23 -1.98 12.91 -1.05
C LYS A 23 -0.78 13.59 -1.73
N ALA A 24 0.43 13.07 -1.55
CA ALA A 24 1.65 13.58 -2.17
C ALA A 24 1.59 13.44 -3.70
N MET A 25 1.07 12.32 -4.21
CA MET A 25 0.83 12.14 -5.65
C MET A 25 -0.18 13.13 -6.22
N LYS A 26 -1.32 13.36 -5.53
CA LYS A 26 -2.35 14.32 -5.95
C LYS A 26 -1.83 15.77 -5.90
N GLN A 27 -1.07 16.11 -4.87
CA GLN A 27 -0.44 17.42 -4.70
C GLN A 27 0.66 17.65 -5.76
N ALA A 28 1.44 16.63 -6.10
CA ALA A 28 2.46 16.74 -7.13
C ALA A 28 1.87 16.77 -8.55
N GLN A 29 0.74 16.07 -8.79
CA GLN A 29 -0.06 16.24 -10.02
C GLN A 29 -0.63 17.66 -10.14
N SER A 30 -1.11 18.26 -9.04
CA SER A 30 -1.63 19.64 -9.07
C SER A 30 -0.53 20.69 -9.25
N GLN A 31 0.73 20.35 -8.99
CA GLN A 31 1.89 21.23 -9.17
C GLN A 31 2.54 21.10 -10.56
N GLY A 32 2.02 20.22 -11.44
CA GLY A 32 2.56 20.04 -12.81
C GLY A 32 3.98 19.43 -12.85
N VAL A 33 4.55 19.06 -11.71
CA VAL A 33 5.85 18.39 -11.62
C VAL A 33 5.63 16.91 -11.92
N LYS A 34 6.42 16.33 -12.84
CA LYS A 34 6.42 14.88 -13.11
C LYS A 34 6.69 14.12 -11.81
N SER A 35 5.61 13.75 -11.13
CA SER A 35 5.60 13.08 -9.85
C SER A 35 5.79 11.57 -10.01
N THR A 36 6.63 11.17 -10.98
CA THR A 36 6.87 9.77 -11.34
C THR A 36 7.31 8.97 -10.12
N ARG A 37 8.09 9.55 -9.20
CA ARG A 37 8.46 8.89 -7.94
C ARG A 37 7.26 8.65 -7.01
N PHE A 38 6.39 9.63 -6.81
CA PHE A 38 5.20 9.48 -5.96
C PHE A 38 4.18 8.53 -6.59
N THR A 39 4.01 8.59 -7.91
CA THR A 39 3.14 7.67 -8.66
C THR A 39 3.64 6.23 -8.56
N VAL A 40 4.95 6.01 -8.69
CA VAL A 40 5.57 4.69 -8.51
C VAL A 40 5.45 4.22 -7.06
N MET A 41 5.65 5.10 -6.07
CA MET A 41 5.57 4.74 -4.65
C MET A 41 4.14 4.33 -4.26
N VAL A 42 3.11 5.04 -4.72
CA VAL A 42 1.70 4.66 -4.54
C VAL A 42 1.38 3.37 -5.29
N GLY A 43 1.92 3.20 -6.51
CA GLY A 43 1.75 1.97 -7.29
C GLY A 43 2.33 0.75 -6.59
N ILE A 44 3.50 0.87 -5.97
CA ILE A 44 4.12 -0.22 -5.19
C ILE A 44 3.27 -0.56 -3.95
N ASP A 45 2.78 0.43 -3.20
CA ASP A 45 1.89 0.20 -2.06
C ASP A 45 0.60 -0.54 -2.48
N LEU A 46 0.03 -0.20 -3.64
CA LEU A 46 -1.14 -0.88 -4.19
C LEU A 46 -0.83 -2.35 -4.56
N ILE A 47 0.30 -2.61 -5.21
CA ILE A 47 0.74 -3.98 -5.55
C ILE A 47 0.93 -4.82 -4.27
N LEU A 48 1.53 -4.24 -3.23
CA LEU A 48 1.71 -4.88 -1.93
C LEU A 48 0.36 -5.25 -1.29
N ILE A 49 -0.64 -4.36 -1.35
CA ILE A 49 -2.00 -4.65 -0.85
C ILE A 49 -2.63 -5.82 -1.62
N VAL A 50 -2.51 -5.83 -2.95
CA VAL A 50 -3.06 -6.91 -3.78
C VAL A 50 -2.39 -8.25 -3.44
N LEU A 51 -1.07 -8.29 -3.35
CA LEU A 51 -0.32 -9.49 -2.97
C LEU A 51 -0.71 -9.99 -1.57
N LEU A 52 -0.91 -9.08 -0.61
CA LEU A 52 -1.35 -9.43 0.73
C LEU A 52 -2.74 -10.06 0.73
N ILE A 53 -3.70 -9.49 -0.01
CA ILE A 53 -5.04 -10.04 -0.16
C ILE A 53 -4.99 -11.43 -0.81
N VAL A 54 -4.26 -11.57 -1.91
CA VAL A 54 -4.09 -12.86 -2.61
C VAL A 54 -3.50 -13.91 -1.66
N THR A 55 -2.49 -13.55 -0.87
CA THR A 55 -1.87 -14.46 0.10
C THR A 55 -2.84 -14.90 1.19
N ILE A 56 -3.65 -13.97 1.72
CA ILE A 56 -4.68 -14.29 2.72
C ILE A 56 -5.74 -15.22 2.12
N ILE A 57 -6.21 -14.93 0.91
CA ILE A 57 -7.19 -15.77 0.19
C ILE A 57 -6.60 -17.17 -0.07
N LEU A 58 -5.36 -17.26 -0.57
CA LEU A 58 -4.70 -18.54 -0.84
C LEU A 58 -4.61 -19.38 0.43
N LYS A 59 -4.21 -18.77 1.56
CA LYS A 59 -4.11 -19.44 2.86
C LYS A 59 -5.45 -19.84 3.47
N LEU A 60 -6.54 -19.26 2.98
CA LEU A 60 -7.90 -19.58 3.41
C LEU A 60 -8.51 -20.71 2.55
N ILE A 61 -8.01 -20.87 1.32
CA ILE A 61 -8.44 -21.88 0.35
C ILE A 61 -7.60 -23.16 0.43
N ILE A 62 -6.28 -23.03 0.61
CA ILE A 62 -5.28 -24.11 0.73
C ILE A 62 -4.90 -24.27 2.20
#